data_AF-A0A2S8Q671-F1
#
_entry.id   AF-A0A2S8Q671-F1
#
_cell.length_a   1.000
_cell.length_b   1.000
_cell.length_c   1.000
_cell.angle_alpha   90.00
_cell.angle_beta   90.00
_cell.angle_gamma   90.00
#
_symmetry.space_group_name_H-M   'P 1'
#
loop_
_entity.id
_entity.type
_entity.pdbx_description
1 polymer ?
#
loop_
_entity_poly.entity_id
_entity_poly.type
_entity_poly.pdbx_seq_one_letter_code
_entity_poly.pdbx_strand_id
1 'polypeptide(L)'
;MIDYLYIIFSLLALYPLYCAFKKFLIPYDVYINLLAILLMMASNIFHLNVAYTGQIPFLSVSTSDNDFMLYTSFILSFLCTITFMIACGKHYRKNKW
;
A
#
# COMPACT_ATOMS: atom_id res chain seq x y z
N MET A 1 5.30 0.64 -21.47
CA MET A 1 3.86 0.96 -21.42
C MET A 1 3.10 0.17 -20.33
N ILE A 2 3.31 -1.14 -20.20
CA ILE A 2 2.62 -1.97 -19.19
C ILE A 2 3.12 -1.67 -17.76
N ASP A 3 4.39 -1.32 -17.62
CA ASP A 3 5.00 -0.75 -16.43
C ASP A 3 4.27 0.49 -15.89
N TYR A 4 3.84 1.41 -16.77
CA TYR A 4 3.05 2.58 -16.36
C TYR A 4 1.64 2.22 -15.89
N LEU A 5 1.04 1.15 -16.41
CA LEU A 5 -0.25 0.66 -15.91
C LEU A 5 -0.13 0.22 -14.44
N TYR A 6 0.96 -0.43 -14.07
CA TYR A 6 1.23 -0.77 -12.67
C TYR A 6 1.23 0.46 -11.76
N ILE A 7 1.85 1.57 -12.18
CA ILE A 7 1.86 2.82 -11.40
C ILE A 7 0.44 3.37 -11.25
N ILE A 8 -0.30 3.46 -12.36
CA ILE A 8 -1.65 4.03 -12.38
C ILE A 8 -2.58 3.21 -11.48
N PHE A 9 -2.58 1.88 -11.63
CA PHE A 9 -3.41 1.01 -10.79
C PHE A 9 -2.99 1.05 -9.33
N SER A 10 -1.69 1.14 -9.02
CA SER A 10 -1.20 1.26 -7.65
C SER A 10 -1.67 2.56 -6.99
N LEU A 11 -1.62 3.67 -7.71
CA LEU A 11 -2.12 4.96 -7.23
C LEU A 11 -3.64 4.94 -7.04
N LEU A 12 -4.39 4.38 -7.98
CA LEU A 12 -5.84 4.21 -7.85
C LEU A 12 -6.20 3.31 -6.66
N ALA A 13 -5.39 2.29 -6.37
CA ALA A 13 -5.60 1.36 -5.26
C ALA A 13 -5.37 2.00 -3.88
N LEU A 14 -4.71 3.17 -3.78
CA LEU A 14 -4.54 3.88 -2.50
C LEU A 14 -5.88 4.31 -1.89
N TYR A 15 -6.86 4.69 -2.71
CA TYR A 15 -8.17 5.10 -2.22
C TYR A 15 -8.98 3.94 -1.59
N PRO A 16 -9.20 2.79 -2.27
CA PRO A 16 -9.85 1.64 -1.63
C PRO A 16 -9.03 1.11 -0.44
N LEU A 17 -7.69 1.17 -0.50
CA LEU A 17 -6.84 0.80 0.63
C LEU A 17 -7.08 1.70 1.86
N TYR A 18 -7.18 3.02 1.67
CA TYR A 18 -7.58 3.96 2.72
C TYR A 18 -8.95 3.62 3.32
N CYS A 19 -9.93 3.34 2.47
CA CYS A 19 -11.28 2.96 2.92
C CYS A 19 -11.26 1.65 3.73
N ALA A 20 -10.45 0.66 3.33
CA ALA A 20 -10.27 -0.58 4.06
C ALA A 20 -9.64 -0.35 5.44
N PHE A 21 -8.54 0.41 5.53
CA PHE A 21 -7.93 0.75 6.81
C PHE A 21 -8.90 1.49 7.72
N LYS A 22 -9.61 2.48 7.20
CA LYS A 22 -10.63 3.21 7.96
C LYS A 22 -11.69 2.24 8.51
N LYS A 23 -12.14 1.25 7.73
CA LYS A 23 -13.13 0.27 8.17
C LYS A 23 -12.59 -0.64 9.26
N PHE A 24 -11.35 -1.12 9.13
CA PHE A 24 -10.72 -1.98 10.12
C PHE A 24 -10.38 -1.26 11.42
N LEU A 25 -10.04 0.03 11.35
CA LEU A 25 -9.72 0.81 12.55
C LEU A 25 -10.97 1.27 13.33
N ILE A 26 -12.19 1.23 12.77
CA ILE A 26 -13.42 1.65 13.48
C ILE A 26 -13.70 0.84 14.76
N PRO A 27 -13.75 -0.51 14.71
CA PRO A 27 -14.04 -1.29 15.91
C PRO A 27 -12.92 -1.22 16.93
N TYR A 28 -13.27 -1.17 18.22
CA TYR A 28 -12.33 -1.32 19.34
C TYR A 28 -11.96 -2.80 19.55
N ASP A 29 -11.58 -3.48 18.47
CA ASP A 29 -11.19 -4.88 18.48
C ASP A 29 -9.72 -5.01 18.06
N VAL A 30 -8.91 -5.60 18.95
CA VAL A 30 -7.46 -5.76 18.75
C VAL A 30 -7.16 -6.62 17.52
N TYR A 31 -7.95 -7.65 17.24
CA TYR A 31 -7.74 -8.55 16.10
C TYR A 31 -8.08 -7.86 14.78
N ILE A 32 -9.12 -7.03 14.75
CA ILE A 32 -9.44 -6.24 13.53
C ILE A 32 -8.37 -5.16 13.29
N ASN A 33 -7.85 -4.54 14.34
CA ASN A 33 -6.73 -3.60 14.22
C ASN A 33 -5.45 -4.28 13.73
N LEU A 34 -5.18 -5.50 14.20
CA LEU A 34 -4.07 -6.32 13.69
C LEU A 34 -4.23 -6.63 12.20
N LEU A 35 -5.45 -6.89 11.73
CA LEU A 35 -5.73 -7.09 10.30
C LEU A 35 -5.39 -5.85 9.47
N ALA A 36 -5.62 -4.64 9.99
CA ALA A 36 -5.21 -3.40 9.32
C ALA A 36 -3.68 -3.30 9.16
N ILE A 37 -2.93 -3.69 10.20
CA ILE A 37 -1.46 -3.73 10.16
C ILE A 37 -0.99 -4.76 9.14
N LEU A 38 -1.56 -5.97 9.15
CA LEU A 38 -1.21 -7.03 8.20
C LEU A 38 -1.50 -6.61 6.76
N LEU A 39 -2.62 -5.93 6.50
CA LEU A 39 -2.94 -5.40 5.17
C LEU A 39 -1.93 -4.32 4.72
N MET A 40 -1.50 -3.45 5.62
CA MET A 40 -0.43 -2.47 5.33
C MET A 40 0.89 -3.18 5.01
N MET A 41 1.27 -4.19 5.80
CA MET A 41 2.49 -4.97 5.56
C MET A 41 2.42 -5.70 4.21
N ALA A 42 1.31 -6.34 3.90
CA ALA A 42 1.11 -7.03 2.62
C ALA A 42 1.21 -6.08 1.43
N SER A 43 0.62 -4.88 1.53
CA SER A 43 0.68 -3.86 0.48
C SER A 43 2.13 -3.37 0.26
N ASN A 44 2.88 -3.17 1.35
CA ASN A 44 4.30 -2.81 1.27
C ASN A 44 5.15 -3.92 0.65
N ILE A 45 4.97 -5.16 1.11
CA ILE A 45 5.69 -6.33 0.59
C ILE A 45 5.43 -6.48 -0.91
N PHE A 46 4.21 -6.24 -1.39
CA PHE A 46 3.89 -6.29 -2.81
C PHE A 46 4.78 -5.35 -3.63
N HIS A 47 4.87 -4.06 -3.25
CA HIS A 47 5.70 -3.09 -3.97
C HIS A 47 7.20 -3.32 -3.78
N LEU A 48 7.65 -3.69 -2.58
CA LEU A 48 9.05 -4.00 -2.32
C LEU A 48 9.50 -5.26 -3.05
N ASN A 49 8.60 -6.23 -3.28
CA ASN A 49 8.89 -7.40 -4.07
C ASN A 49 9.12 -7.05 -5.55
N VAL A 50 8.37 -6.09 -6.10
CA VAL A 50 8.62 -5.55 -7.46
C VAL A 50 10.03 -4.95 -7.53
N ALA A 51 10.41 -4.16 -6.52
CA ALA A 51 11.74 -3.56 -6.44
C ALA A 51 12.85 -4.62 -6.33
N TYR A 52 12.65 -5.65 -5.51
CA TYR A 52 13.65 -6.70 -5.26
C TYR A 52 13.81 -7.67 -6.43
N THR A 53 12.71 -8.13 -7.02
CA THR A 53 12.73 -9.14 -8.09
C THR A 53 12.88 -8.54 -9.48
N GLY A 54 12.65 -7.23 -9.62
CA GLY A 54 12.59 -6.59 -10.93
C GLY A 54 11.46 -7.16 -11.79
N GLN A 55 10.37 -7.64 -11.20
CA GLN A 55 9.22 -8.18 -11.91
C GLN A 55 7.91 -7.74 -11.26
N ILE A 56 6.94 -7.36 -12.09
CA ILE A 56 5.58 -7.06 -11.63
C ILE A 56 4.83 -8.38 -11.37
N PRO A 57 4.39 -8.66 -10.12
CA PRO A 57 3.63 -9.87 -9.81
C PRO A 57 2.36 -9.98 -10.66
N PHE A 58 1.97 -11.21 -11.01
CA PHE A 58 0.79 -11.56 -11.83
C PHE A 58 0.83 -11.15 -13.31
N LEU A 59 1.64 -10.16 -13.69
CA LEU A 59 1.79 -9.71 -15.08
C LEU A 59 3.05 -10.26 -15.76
N SER A 60 4.00 -10.83 -15.00
CA SER A 60 5.28 -11.37 -15.50
C SER A 60 6.07 -10.38 -16.37
N VAL A 61 5.88 -9.08 -16.13
CA VAL A 61 6.58 -8.01 -16.84
C VAL A 61 7.89 -7.73 -16.10
N SER A 62 9.01 -7.85 -16.82
CA SER A 62 10.32 -7.47 -16.29
C SER A 62 10.45 -5.96 -16.19
N THR A 63 10.99 -5.51 -15.06
CA THR A 63 11.37 -4.13 -14.75
C THR A 63 12.83 -4.06 -14.28
N SER A 64 13.63 -5.13 -14.46
CA SER A 64 15.01 -5.23 -13.95
C SER A 64 15.94 -4.13 -14.46
N ASP A 65 15.74 -3.71 -15.71
CA ASP A 65 16.63 -2.76 -16.39
C ASP A 65 16.05 -1.33 -16.37
N ASN A 66 15.06 -1.09 -15.51
CA ASN A 66 14.34 0.17 -15.43
C ASN A 66 14.45 0.78 -14.02
N ASP A 67 15.47 1.60 -13.82
CA ASP A 67 15.73 2.30 -12.56
C ASP A 67 14.52 3.12 -12.09
N PHE A 68 13.77 3.72 -13.02
CA PHE A 68 12.56 4.45 -12.69
C PHE A 68 11.51 3.56 -12.02
N MET A 69 11.39 2.28 -12.41
CA MET A 69 10.49 1.32 -11.77
C MET A 69 10.98 0.87 -10.40
N LEU A 70 12.29 0.76 -10.20
CA LEU A 70 12.88 0.49 -8.89
C LEU A 70 12.49 1.60 -7.90
N TYR A 71 12.79 2.86 -8.23
CA TYR A 71 12.48 4.00 -7.35
C TYR A 71 10.97 4.18 -7.15
N THR A 72 10.18 4.02 -8.21
CA THR A 72 8.72 4.15 -8.11
C THR A 72 8.12 3.11 -7.17
N SER A 73 8.63 1.87 -7.19
CA SER A 73 8.16 0.81 -6.31
C SER A 73 8.44 1.10 -4.84
N PHE A 74 9.61 1.68 -4.50
CA PHE A 74 9.86 2.18 -3.16
C PHE A 74 8.90 3.30 -2.75
N ILE A 75 8.68 4.29 -3.64
CA ILE A 75 7.76 5.41 -3.38
C ILE A 75 6.34 4.89 -3.14
N LEU A 76 5.86 3.93 -3.93
CA LEU A 76 4.55 3.32 -3.76
C LEU A 76 4.41 2.61 -2.41
N SER A 77 5.43 1.89 -1.95
CA SER A 77 5.44 1.32 -0.60
C SER A 77 5.35 2.42 0.48
N PHE A 78 6.11 3.51 0.34
CA PHE A 78 5.98 4.63 1.28
C PHE A 78 4.56 5.22 1.28
N LEU A 79 3.92 5.35 0.11
CA LEU A 79 2.55 5.84 -0.01
C LEU A 79 1.52 4.93 0.66
N CYS A 80 1.67 3.60 0.58
CA CYS A 80 0.83 2.67 1.35
C CYS A 80 0.93 2.93 2.85
N THR A 81 2.14 3.15 3.35
CA THR A 81 2.39 3.44 4.78
C THR A 81 1.80 4.79 5.19
N ILE A 82 1.97 5.83 4.37
CA ILE A 82 1.35 7.15 4.60
C ILE A 82 -0.17 7.04 4.64
N THR A 83 -0.76 6.25 3.75
CA THR A 83 -2.21 6.03 3.68
C THR A 83 -2.73 5.40 4.98
N PHE A 84 -2.00 4.41 5.52
CA PHE A 84 -2.30 3.81 6.81
C PHE A 84 -2.17 4.83 7.97
N MET A 85 -1.09 5.60 8.01
CA MET A 85 -0.88 6.64 9.03
C MET A 85 -2.00 7.69 9.04
N ILE A 86 -2.47 8.13 7.87
CA ILE A 86 -3.60 9.07 7.75
C ILE A 86 -4.89 8.45 8.30
N ALA A 87 -5.14 7.16 8.01
CA ALA A 87 -6.31 6.45 8.54
C ALA A 87 -6.26 6.35 10.08
N CYS A 88 -5.10 5.96 10.64
CA CYS A 88 -4.86 5.92 12.08
C CYS A 88 -5.03 7.29 12.74
N GLY A 89 -4.41 8.34 12.19
CA GLY A 89 -4.48 9.70 12.74
C GLY A 89 -5.91 10.24 12.80
N LYS A 90 -6.73 9.96 11.77
CA LYS A 90 -8.15 10.33 11.77
C LYS A 90 -8.97 9.54 12.79
N HIS A 91 -8.68 8.24 12.98
CA HIS A 91 -9.34 7.42 13.98
C HIS A 91 -9.07 7.96 15.40
N TYR A 92 -7.81 8.18 15.78
CA TYR A 92 -7.46 8.69 17.10
C TYR A 92 -7.97 10.11 17.36
N ARG A 93 -8.06 10.97 16.34
CA ARG A 93 -8.64 12.32 16.50
C ARG A 93 -10.15 12.28 16.76
N LYS A 94 -10.88 11.32 16.17
CA LYS A 94 -12.33 11.16 16.39
C LYS A 94 -12.67 10.67 17.80
N ASN A 95 -11.78 9.92 18.44
CA ASN A 95 -12.04 9.31 19.76
C ASN A 95 -11.50 10.15 20.95
N LYS A 96 -10.96 11.35 20.69
CA LYS A 96 -10.47 12.29 21.72
C LYS A 96 -11.49 13.35 22.13
N TRP A 97 -12.71 13.28 21.62
CA TRP A 97 -13.86 14.14 21.92
C TRP A 97 -15.06 13.24 22.23
#